data_AF-A0A6H0TL74-F1
#
_entry.id   AF-A0A6H0TL74-F1
#
_cell.length_a   1.000
_cell.length_b   1.000
_cell.length_c   1.000
_cell.angle_alpha   90.00
_cell.angle_beta   90.00
_cell.angle_gamma   90.00
#
_symmetry.space_group_name_H-M   'P 1'
#
loop_
_entity.id
_entity.type
_entity.pdbx_description
1 polymer ?
#
loop_
_entity_poly.entity_id
_entity_poly.type
_entity_poly.pdbx_seq_one_letter_code
_entity_poly.pdbx_strand_id
1 'polypeptide(L)'
;MAKISLDMNKVNSMLREARINAVEAAMYPFANEAKRLVRDEDHVDTSRYINSIGYRTDYPETNKSGKGRIVPSDEDIVHVLTETADKTSLESGTAVPYSIYNEGRYNILARAMDNAEGDMHEAGIAEVHKVFSK
;
A
#
# COMPACT_ATOMS: atom_id res chain seq x y z
N MET A 1 8.67 45.38 20.32
CA MET A 1 8.59 44.04 20.95
C MET A 1 8.05 43.09 19.90
N ALA A 2 8.76 42.03 19.53
CA ALA A 2 8.23 41.04 18.58
C ALA A 2 7.31 40.07 19.33
N LYS A 3 6.12 39.80 18.79
CA LYS A 3 5.19 38.80 19.29
C LYS A 3 5.19 37.62 18.32
N ILE A 4 5.58 36.45 18.81
CA ILE A 4 5.54 35.19 18.06
C ILE A 4 4.37 34.38 18.62
N SER A 5 3.50 33.87 17.75
CA SER A 5 2.36 33.02 18.13
C SER A 5 2.18 31.90 17.11
N LEU A 6 1.87 30.70 17.59
CA LEU A 6 1.63 29.51 16.78
C LEU A 6 0.18 29.03 16.94
N ASP A 7 -0.49 28.73 15.84
CA ASP A 7 -1.83 28.14 15.85
C ASP A 7 -1.74 26.61 15.96
N MET A 8 -1.93 26.09 17.17
CA MET A 8 -1.87 24.66 17.44
C MET A 8 -2.97 23.87 16.74
N ASN A 9 -4.14 24.46 16.48
CA ASN A 9 -5.22 23.75 15.78
C ASN A 9 -4.84 23.50 14.33
N LYS A 10 -4.27 24.52 13.66
CA LYS A 10 -3.76 24.39 12.30
C LYS A 10 -2.60 23.40 12.21
N VAL A 11 -1.66 23.45 13.15
CA VAL A 11 -0.53 22.51 13.17
C VAL A 11 -1.02 21.07 13.32
N ASN A 12 -1.95 20.82 14.24
CA ASN A 12 -2.50 19.48 14.48
C ASN A 12 -3.28 18.95 13.26
N SER A 13 -4.04 19.80 12.55
CA SER A 13 -4.74 19.37 11.34
C SER A 13 -3.78 19.02 10.21
N MET A 14 -2.72 19.80 10.02
CA MET A 14 -1.69 19.52 9.02
C MET A 14 -0.91 18.24 9.34
N LEU A 15 -0.55 18.01 10.61
CA LEU A 15 0.10 16.77 11.03
C LEU A 15 -0.79 15.54 10.77
N ARG A 16 -2.10 15.65 11.02
CA ARG A 16 -3.04 14.57 10.73
C ARG A 16 -3.11 14.28 9.23
N GLU A 17 -3.31 15.31 8.41
CA GLU A 17 -3.34 15.18 6.93
C GLU A 17 -2.04 14.54 6.42
N ALA A 18 -0.89 15.02 6.90
CA ALA A 18 0.42 14.51 6.51
C ALA A 18 0.60 13.01 6.83
N ARG A 19 0.15 12.55 8.00
CA ARG A 19 0.25 11.13 8.37
C ARG A 19 -0.61 10.23 7.49
N ILE A 20 -1.85 10.63 7.21
CA ILE A 20 -2.75 9.87 6.34
C ILE A 20 -2.14 9.77 4.93
N ASN A 21 -1.76 10.91 4.35
CA ASN A 21 -1.20 10.93 3.00
C ASN A 21 0.10 10.13 2.91
N ALA A 22 0.94 10.17 3.96
CA ALA A 22 2.19 9.43 3.98
C ALA A 22 1.99 7.91 3.94
N VAL A 23 1.08 7.35 4.75
CA VAL A 23 0.85 5.90 4.76
C VAL A 23 0.15 5.42 3.49
N GLU A 24 -0.77 6.22 2.94
CA GLU A 24 -1.44 5.93 1.66
C GLU A 24 -0.43 5.94 0.50
N ALA A 25 0.48 6.91 0.47
CA ALA A 25 1.51 6.98 -0.56
C ALA A 25 2.51 5.82 -0.44
N ALA A 26 2.94 5.48 0.78
CA ALA A 26 3.86 4.37 1.05
C ALA A 26 3.27 3.00 0.66
N MET A 27 1.94 2.86 0.63
CA MET A 27 1.29 1.62 0.19
C MET A 27 1.62 1.25 -1.25
N TYR A 28 1.68 2.23 -2.16
CA TYR A 28 1.79 1.96 -3.59
C TYR A 28 3.11 1.28 -3.98
N PRO A 29 4.29 1.74 -3.53
CA PRO A 29 5.55 1.03 -3.77
C PRO A 29 5.53 -0.42 -3.29
N PHE A 30 5.06 -0.65 -2.05
CA PHE A 30 4.87 -2.01 -1.51
C PHE A 30 3.99 -2.88 -2.42
N ALA A 31 2.80 -2.38 -2.76
CA ALA A 31 1.84 -3.15 -3.54
C ALA A 31 2.35 -3.42 -4.96
N ASN A 32 3.03 -2.45 -5.58
CA ASN A 32 3.68 -2.59 -6.88
C ASN A 32 4.76 -3.66 -6.86
N GLU A 33 5.63 -3.65 -5.85
CA GLU A 33 6.70 -4.63 -5.72
C GLU A 33 6.15 -6.03 -5.48
N ALA A 34 5.15 -6.17 -4.61
CA ALA A 34 4.48 -7.45 -4.40
C ALA A 34 3.87 -8.00 -5.70
N LYS A 35 3.16 -7.15 -6.45
CA LYS A 35 2.62 -7.52 -7.78
C LYS A 35 3.74 -7.90 -8.76
N ARG A 36 4.86 -7.18 -8.75
CA ARG A 36 6.04 -7.46 -9.58
C ARG A 36 6.63 -8.83 -9.25
N LEU A 37 6.84 -9.16 -7.98
CA LEU A 37 7.35 -10.46 -7.54
C LEU A 37 6.44 -11.60 -8.02
N VAL A 38 5.11 -11.46 -7.83
CA VAL A 38 4.15 -12.47 -8.31
C VAL A 38 4.25 -12.70 -9.81
N ARG A 39 4.36 -11.61 -10.57
CA ARG A 39 4.44 -11.63 -12.03
C ARG A 39 5.77 -12.22 -12.52
N ASP A 40 6.89 -11.68 -12.07
CA ASP A 40 8.22 -11.95 -12.62
C ASP A 40 8.72 -13.35 -12.23
N GLU A 41 8.39 -13.78 -11.02
CA GLU A 41 8.84 -15.06 -10.48
C GLU A 41 7.85 -16.19 -10.77
N ASP A 42 6.74 -15.84 -11.44
CA ASP A 42 5.69 -16.76 -11.85
C ASP A 42 5.29 -17.65 -10.65
N HIS A 43 5.06 -17.05 -9.49
CA HIS A 43 4.84 -17.80 -8.24
C HIS A 43 3.40 -18.25 -8.06
N VAL A 44 2.43 -17.48 -8.58
CA VAL A 44 1.00 -17.69 -8.34
C VAL A 44 0.22 -17.63 -9.65
N ASP A 45 -0.48 -18.72 -10.00
CA ASP A 45 -1.30 -18.84 -11.22
C ASP A 45 -2.72 -18.27 -11.06
N THR A 46 -2.86 -17.04 -10.58
CA THR A 46 -4.18 -16.39 -10.50
C THR A 46 -4.09 -14.87 -10.65
N SER A 47 -4.78 -14.34 -11.65
CA SER A 47 -4.96 -12.90 -11.85
C SER A 47 -5.73 -12.24 -10.71
N ARG A 48 -6.59 -12.98 -9.99
CA ARG A 48 -7.31 -12.46 -8.81
C ARG A 48 -6.34 -11.97 -7.73
N TYR A 49 -5.38 -12.82 -7.33
CA TYR A 49 -4.47 -12.54 -6.23
C TYR A 49 -3.56 -11.34 -6.51
N ILE A 50 -2.88 -11.34 -7.66
CA ILE A 50 -2.03 -10.19 -8.04
C ILE A 50 -2.84 -8.90 -8.12
N ASN A 51 -4.05 -8.96 -8.67
CA ASN A 51 -4.88 -7.77 -8.84
C ASN A 51 -5.46 -7.22 -7.55
N SER A 52 -5.47 -7.98 -6.46
CA SER A 52 -6.02 -7.55 -5.17
C SER A 52 -4.99 -7.10 -4.15
N ILE A 53 -3.69 -7.19 -4.43
CA ILE A 53 -2.65 -6.74 -3.49
C ILE A 53 -2.68 -5.21 -3.36
N GLY A 54 -3.13 -4.72 -2.21
CA GLY A 54 -3.15 -3.32 -1.79
C GLY A 54 -4.15 -2.42 -2.52
N TYR A 55 -4.31 -2.59 -3.83
CA TYR A 55 -5.31 -1.89 -4.64
C TYR A 55 -5.62 -2.69 -5.92
N ARG A 56 -6.80 -2.41 -6.51
CA ARG A 56 -7.26 -3.07 -7.73
C ARG A 56 -6.37 -2.72 -8.92
N THR A 57 -5.94 -3.75 -9.63
CA THR A 57 -5.37 -3.64 -10.99
C THR A 57 -6.08 -4.60 -11.95
N ASP A 58 -5.77 -4.53 -13.25
CA ASP A 58 -6.42 -5.34 -14.29
C ASP A 58 -5.45 -6.25 -15.08
N TYR A 59 -4.27 -6.56 -14.52
CA TYR A 59 -3.20 -7.31 -15.18
C TYR A 59 -2.78 -8.55 -14.37
N PRO A 60 -2.44 -9.71 -14.98
CA PRO A 60 -2.41 -9.99 -16.42
C PRO A 60 -3.80 -10.31 -17.01
N GLU A 61 -3.95 -10.12 -18.32
CA GLU A 61 -5.20 -10.37 -19.07
C GLU A 61 -5.61 -11.86 -19.07
N THR A 62 -4.64 -12.75 -18.90
CA THR A 62 -4.83 -14.20 -18.78
C THR A 62 -4.06 -14.72 -17.58
N ASN A 63 -4.62 -15.71 -16.88
CA ASN A 63 -3.83 -16.49 -15.92
C ASN A 63 -2.88 -17.45 -16.67
N LYS A 64 -1.93 -18.09 -15.98
CA LYS A 64 -0.98 -19.04 -16.59
C LYS A 64 -1.67 -20.27 -17.16
N SER A 65 -2.82 -20.65 -16.61
CA SER A 65 -3.70 -21.67 -17.20
C SER A 65 -4.30 -21.25 -18.56
N GLY A 66 -4.02 -20.04 -19.07
CA GLY A 66 -4.53 -19.51 -20.33
C GLY A 66 -6.01 -19.10 -20.27
N LYS A 67 -6.63 -19.16 -19.10
CA LYS A 67 -8.01 -18.72 -18.89
C LYS A 67 -8.02 -17.21 -18.69
N GLY A 68 -9.14 -16.59 -19.05
CA GLY A 68 -9.32 -15.14 -18.94
C GLY A 68 -9.11 -14.62 -17.51
N ARG A 69 -8.88 -13.30 -17.40
CA ARG A 69 -8.66 -12.63 -16.12
C ARG A 69 -9.79 -12.89 -15.12
N ILE A 70 -9.40 -13.08 -13.86
CA ILE A 70 -10.30 -13.05 -12.71
C ILE A 70 -10.13 -11.68 -12.06
N VAL A 71 -11.19 -10.88 -12.10
CA VAL A 71 -11.22 -9.55 -11.47
C VAL A 71 -11.50 -9.72 -9.98
N PRO A 72 -10.70 -9.12 -9.09
CA PRO A 72 -10.95 -9.18 -7.65
C PRO A 72 -12.14 -8.31 -7.25
N SER A 73 -12.91 -8.77 -6.26
CA SER A 73 -13.90 -7.91 -5.60
C SER A 73 -13.18 -6.90 -4.69
N ASP A 74 -13.89 -5.87 -4.22
CA ASP A 74 -13.31 -4.93 -3.24
C ASP A 74 -12.96 -5.66 -1.93
N GLU A 75 -13.72 -6.70 -1.57
CA GLU A 75 -13.47 -7.57 -0.41
C GLU A 75 -12.17 -8.37 -0.50
N ASP A 76 -11.61 -8.55 -1.70
CA ASP A 76 -10.32 -9.24 -1.88
C ASP A 76 -9.12 -8.35 -1.55
N ILE A 77 -9.33 -7.04 -1.40
CA ILE A 77 -8.30 -6.04 -1.15
C ILE A 77 -8.29 -5.70 0.33
N VAL A 78 -7.14 -5.85 0.98
CA VAL A 78 -6.97 -5.33 2.34
C VAL A 78 -6.52 -3.88 2.22
N HIS A 79 -7.33 -2.98 2.74
CA HIS A 79 -7.04 -1.55 2.89
C HIS A 79 -7.79 -1.05 4.13
N VAL A 80 -7.10 -1.02 5.28
CA VAL A 80 -7.70 -0.62 6.56
C VAL A 80 -6.86 0.48 7.18
N LEU A 81 -7.35 1.71 7.06
CA LEU A 81 -6.76 2.89 7.70
C LEU A 81 -7.25 3.00 9.16
N THR A 82 -6.30 2.99 10.10
CA THR A 82 -6.57 3.21 11.52
C THR A 82 -5.83 4.46 12.00
N GLU A 83 -6.57 5.34 12.67
CA GLU A 83 -6.05 6.59 13.21
C GLU A 83 -6.19 6.66 14.73
N THR A 84 -5.13 7.07 15.40
CA THR A 84 -5.13 7.56 16.78
C THR A 84 -4.70 9.04 16.79
N ALA A 85 -4.68 9.64 17.99
CA ALA A 85 -4.21 11.03 18.14
C ALA A 85 -2.77 11.22 17.63
N ASP A 86 -1.93 10.21 17.83
CA ASP A 86 -0.47 10.24 17.65
C ASP A 86 0.04 9.33 16.52
N LYS A 87 -0.78 8.39 16.03
CA LYS A 87 -0.36 7.41 15.03
C LYS A 87 -1.43 7.26 13.94
N THR A 88 -0.97 7.00 12.73
CA THR A 88 -1.79 6.51 11.63
C THR A 88 -1.14 5.25 11.09
N SER A 89 -1.92 4.20 10.88
CA SER A 89 -1.46 2.94 10.29
C SER A 89 -2.40 2.52 9.17
N LEU A 90 -1.82 1.99 8.10
CA LEU A 90 -2.56 1.39 7.00
C LEU A 90 -2.20 -0.09 6.91
N GLU A 91 -3.18 -0.96 7.14
CA GLU A 91 -3.05 -2.37 6.80
C GLU A 91 -3.35 -2.53 5.32
N SER A 92 -2.40 -3.10 4.57
CA SER A 92 -2.51 -3.28 3.12
C SER A 92 -2.07 -4.68 2.71
N GLY A 93 -2.72 -5.24 1.69
CA GLY A 93 -2.45 -6.59 1.21
C GLY A 93 -3.63 -7.17 0.44
N THR A 94 -3.86 -8.48 0.59
CA THR A 94 -5.00 -9.15 -0.05
C THR A 94 -5.67 -10.18 0.86
N ALA A 95 -7.00 -10.17 0.84
CA ALA A 95 -7.88 -11.07 1.59
C ALA A 95 -8.31 -12.30 0.77
N VAL A 96 -7.74 -12.51 -0.41
CA VAL A 96 -7.99 -13.71 -1.20
C VAL A 96 -7.66 -14.95 -0.35
N PRO A 97 -8.56 -15.95 -0.17
CA PRO A 97 -8.39 -16.98 0.85
C PRO A 97 -7.11 -17.81 0.78
N TYR A 98 -6.53 -17.97 -0.42
CA TYR A 98 -5.29 -18.72 -0.61
C TYR A 98 -4.03 -17.87 -0.49
N SER A 99 -4.14 -16.58 -0.18
CA SER A 99 -3.01 -15.66 0.01
C SER A 99 -2.06 -16.14 1.12
N ILE A 100 -2.60 -16.69 2.21
CA ILE A 100 -1.82 -17.22 3.33
C ILE A 100 -0.89 -18.37 2.91
N TYR A 101 -1.33 -19.23 1.99
CA TYR A 101 -0.50 -20.33 1.48
C TYR A 101 0.59 -19.82 0.55
N ASN A 102 0.29 -18.80 -0.27
CA ASN A 102 1.29 -18.17 -1.13
C ASN A 102 2.35 -17.46 -0.28
N GLU A 103 1.92 -16.74 0.76
CA GLU A 103 2.85 -16.04 1.64
C GLU A 103 3.75 -17.02 2.38
N GLY A 104 3.20 -18.07 2.99
CA GLY A 104 4.01 -19.07 3.70
C GLY A 104 5.01 -19.83 2.81
N ARG A 105 4.81 -19.85 1.48
CA ARG A 105 5.69 -20.55 0.54
C ARG A 105 6.72 -19.64 -0.13
N TYR A 106 6.33 -18.40 -0.44
CA TYR A 106 7.11 -17.51 -1.30
C TYR A 106 7.51 -16.18 -0.64
N ASN A 107 6.96 -15.88 0.55
CA ASN A 107 7.18 -14.65 1.30
C ASN A 107 6.99 -13.38 0.45
N ILE A 108 5.97 -13.36 -0.41
CA ILE A 108 5.77 -12.32 -1.43
C ILE A 108 5.60 -10.95 -0.78
N LEU A 109 4.72 -10.85 0.21
CA LEU A 109 4.42 -9.58 0.89
C LEU A 109 5.60 -9.14 1.77
N ALA A 110 6.21 -10.07 2.52
CA ALA A 110 7.39 -9.75 3.33
C ALA A 110 8.57 -9.25 2.46
N ARG A 111 8.87 -9.95 1.36
CA ARG A 111 9.93 -9.53 0.43
C ARG A 111 9.61 -8.22 -0.25
N ALA A 112 8.34 -7.96 -0.55
CA ALA A 112 7.94 -6.68 -1.13
C ALA A 112 8.15 -5.52 -0.15
N MET A 113 7.85 -5.72 1.14
CA MET A 113 8.13 -4.74 2.19
C MET A 113 9.63 -4.45 2.28
N ASP A 114 10.48 -5.49 2.30
CA ASP A 114 11.93 -5.34 2.40
C ASP A 114 12.51 -4.65 1.14
N ASN A 115 12.07 -5.06 -0.06
CA ASN A 115 12.58 -4.53 -1.32
C ASN A 115 12.14 -3.09 -1.57
N ALA A 116 10.91 -2.73 -1.19
CA ALA A 116 10.33 -1.42 -1.46
C ALA A 116 10.54 -0.40 -0.33
N GLU A 117 11.17 -0.79 0.79
CA GLU A 117 11.29 0.06 1.99
C GLU A 117 11.78 1.48 1.69
N GLY A 118 12.81 1.61 0.84
CA GLY A 118 13.34 2.91 0.40
C GLY A 118 12.27 3.76 -0.31
N ASP A 119 11.64 3.19 -1.34
CA ASP A 119 10.61 3.87 -2.14
C ASP A 119 9.37 4.21 -1.30
N MET A 120 9.01 3.36 -0.34
CA MET A 120 7.93 3.60 0.61
C MET A 120 8.22 4.83 1.48
N HIS A 121 9.44 4.93 2.02
CA HIS A 121 9.87 6.09 2.79
C HIS A 121 9.89 7.37 1.95
N GLU A 122 10.44 7.31 0.74
CA GLU A 122 10.50 8.45 -0.18
C GLU A 122 9.10 8.95 -0.55
N ALA A 123 8.19 8.04 -0.92
CA ALA A 123 6.81 8.37 -1.25
C ALA A 123 6.07 9.01 -0.07
N GLY A 124 6.22 8.45 1.14
CA GLY A 124 5.62 9.00 2.35
C GLY A 124 6.15 10.39 2.71
N ILE A 125 7.47 10.58 2.69
CA ILE A 125 8.12 11.86 2.98
C ILE A 125 7.71 12.94 1.98
N ALA A 126 7.59 12.59 0.69
CA ALA A 126 7.16 13.52 -0.35
C ALA A 126 5.76 14.10 -0.06
N GLU A 127 4.82 13.28 0.40
CA GLU A 127 3.48 13.76 0.77
C GLU A 127 3.48 14.64 2.03
N VAL A 128 4.31 14.31 3.03
CA VAL A 128 4.48 15.17 4.22
C VAL A 128 4.96 16.56 3.78
N HIS A 129 5.97 16.65 2.93
CA HIS A 129 6.47 17.93 2.43
C HIS A 129 5.41 18.73 1.69
N LYS A 130 4.57 18.08 0.88
CA LYS A 130 3.47 18.77 0.18
C LYS A 130 2.49 19.41 1.14
N VAL A 131 2.16 18.76 2.27
CA VAL A 131 1.24 19.32 3.26
C VAL A 131 1.83 20.57 3.94
N PHE A 132 3.11 20.54 4.29
CA PHE A 132 3.77 21.65 5.00
C PHE A 132 4.31 22.77 4.10
N SER A 133 4.29 22.58 2.78
CA SER A 133 4.69 23.60 1.80
C SER A 133 3.52 24.42 1.25
N LYS A 134 2.29 24.15 1.71
CA LYS A 134 1.09 24.96 1.43
C LYS A 134 1.06 26.23 2.28
#